data_AF-A0A1G3J5P2-F1
#
_entry.id   AF-A0A1G3J5P2-F1
#
_cell.length_a   1.000
_cell.length_b   1.000
_cell.length_c   1.000
_cell.angle_alpha   90.00
_cell.angle_beta   90.00
_cell.angle_gamma   90.00
#
_symmetry.space_group_name_H-M   'P 1'
#
loop_
_entity.id
_entity.type
_entity.pdbx_description
1 polymer ?
#
loop_
_entity_poly.entity_id
_entity_poly.type
_entity_poly.pdbx_seq_one_letter_code
_entity_poly.pdbx_strand_id
1 'polypeptide(L)'
;MKKKGLFLLLMVVFLLATESIQAQCSICTKTASQLGEGPAKALNSAIIYLAFAPLAIMGFIGFRWWKKEQTIIAAEEANNN
;
A
#
# COMPACT_ATOMS: atom_id res chain seq x y z
N MET A 1 -8.44 26.85 19.66
CA MET A 1 -8.76 25.48 20.15
C MET A 1 -9.86 24.78 19.36
N LYS A 2 -10.93 25.48 18.93
CA LYS A 2 -12.07 24.89 18.22
C LYS A 2 -11.72 24.13 16.91
N LYS A 3 -10.78 24.64 16.10
CA LYS A 3 -10.36 24.01 14.83
C LYS A 3 -9.57 22.70 15.01
N LYS A 4 -8.65 22.67 15.99
CA LYS A 4 -7.87 21.47 16.32
C LYS A 4 -8.76 20.39 16.95
N GLY A 5 -9.69 20.78 17.82
CA GLY A 5 -10.69 19.87 18.39
C GLY A 5 -11.63 19.29 17.33
N LEU A 6 -12.09 20.11 16.37
CA LEU A 6 -12.91 19.64 15.24
C LEU A 6 -12.16 18.66 14.35
N PHE A 7 -10.89 18.94 14.05
CA PHE A 7 -10.05 18.03 13.26
C PHE A 7 -9.84 16.68 13.97
N LEU A 8 -9.57 16.72 15.27
CA LEU A 8 -9.36 15.53 16.09
C LEU A 8 -10.67 14.71 16.22
N LEU A 9 -11.82 15.39 16.38
CA LEU A 9 -13.14 14.77 16.36
C LEU A 9 -13.43 14.09 15.01
N LEU A 10 -13.18 14.79 13.89
CA LEU A 10 -13.36 14.24 12.54
C LEU A 10 -12.49 13.00 12.32
N MET A 11 -11.24 13.05 12.79
CA MET A 11 -10.33 11.91 12.71
C MET A 11 -10.87 10.71 13.49
N VAL A 12 -11.28 10.92 14.75
CA VAL A 12 -11.86 9.86 15.59
C VAL A 12 -13.13 9.28 14.98
N VAL A 13 -14.03 10.10 14.45
CA VAL A 13 -15.25 9.64 13.76
C VAL A 13 -14.89 8.80 12.53
N PHE A 14 -13.89 9.20 11.76
CA PHE A 14 -13.44 8.46 10.57
C PHE A 14 -12.83 7.09 10.94
N LEU A 15 -12.10 7.01 12.04
CA LEU A 15 -11.56 5.74 12.58
C LEU A 15 -12.65 4.79 13.07
N LEU A 16 -13.77 5.31 13.58
CA LEU A 16 -14.88 4.51 14.07
C LEU A 16 -15.84 4.05 12.96
N ALA A 17 -15.76 4.66 11.77
CA ALA A 17 -16.56 4.31 10.60
C ALA A 17 -15.99 3.08 9.86
N THR A 18 -15.83 1.96 10.56
CA THR A 18 -15.37 0.70 9.96
C THR A 18 -16.56 -0.08 9.40
N GLU A 19 -16.75 -0.03 8.09
CA GLU A 19 -17.73 -0.87 7.39
C GLU A 19 -17.12 -2.24 7.04
N SER A 20 -17.97 -3.27 6.89
CA SER A 20 -17.55 -4.53 6.28
C SER A 20 -17.01 -4.23 4.88
N ILE A 21 -15.72 -4.50 4.64
CA ILE A 21 -15.01 -4.16 3.40
C ILE A 21 -15.56 -5.03 2.26
N GLN A 22 -16.67 -4.60 1.67
CA GLN A 22 -17.11 -5.06 0.36
C GLN A 22 -16.16 -4.46 -0.69
N ALA A 23 -15.87 -5.20 -1.75
CA ALA A 23 -15.04 -4.68 -2.83
C ALA A 23 -15.70 -3.43 -3.42
N GLN A 24 -15.03 -2.28 -3.35
CA GLN A 24 -15.56 -1.00 -3.85
C GLN A 24 -15.50 -0.90 -5.38
N CYS A 25 -14.72 -1.77 -6.03
CA CYS A 25 -14.63 -1.83 -7.49
C CYS A 25 -15.74 -2.72 -8.07
N SER A 26 -16.63 -2.11 -8.87
CA SER A 26 -17.78 -2.79 -9.49
C SER A 26 -17.39 -3.98 -10.39
N ILE A 27 -16.22 -3.91 -11.05
CA ILE A 27 -15.69 -5.00 -11.87
C ILE A 27 -15.31 -6.20 -10.98
N CYS A 28 -14.63 -5.96 -9.86
CA CYS A 28 -14.22 -7.01 -8.94
C CYS A 28 -15.42 -7.75 -8.33
N THR A 29 -16.48 -7.01 -7.96
CA THR A 29 -17.73 -7.60 -7.46
C THR A 29 -18.40 -8.49 -8.51
N LYS A 30 -18.48 -8.02 -9.76
CA LYS A 30 -19.06 -8.81 -10.86
C LYS A 30 -18.25 -10.08 -11.14
N THR A 31 -16.93 -9.98 -11.14
CA THR A 31 -16.04 -11.12 -11.34
C THR A 31 -16.20 -12.15 -10.21
N ALA A 32 -16.29 -11.72 -8.95
CA ALA A 32 -16.54 -12.63 -7.83
C ALA A 32 -17.84 -13.43 -8.00
N SER A 33 -18.93 -12.79 -8.44
CA SER A 33 -20.22 -13.44 -8.66
C SER A 33 -20.19 -14.53 -9.74
N GLN A 34 -19.21 -14.53 -10.64
CA GLN A 34 -19.07 -15.54 -11.71
C GLN A 34 -18.14 -16.70 -11.33
N LEU A 35 -17.41 -16.57 -10.22
CA LEU A 35 -16.28 -17.44 -9.86
C LEU A 35 -16.63 -18.61 -8.92
N GLY A 36 -17.87 -18.67 -8.38
CA GLY A 36 -18.28 -19.65 -7.37
C GLY A 36 -17.66 -19.39 -5.99
N GLU A 37 -18.20 -20.00 -4.93
CA GLU A 37 -17.88 -19.70 -3.52
C GLU A 37 -16.37 -19.70 -3.18
N GLY A 38 -15.63 -20.72 -3.62
CA GLY A 38 -14.20 -20.85 -3.30
C GLY A 38 -13.34 -19.71 -3.88
N PRO A 39 -13.29 -19.56 -5.22
CA PRO A 39 -12.48 -18.51 -5.85
C PRO A 39 -13.03 -17.09 -5.62
N ALA A 40 -14.35 -16.92 -5.45
CA ALA A 40 -14.94 -15.63 -5.10
C ALA A 40 -14.42 -15.10 -3.75
N LYS A 41 -14.27 -15.99 -2.75
CA LYS A 41 -13.76 -15.62 -1.42
C LYS A 41 -12.29 -15.20 -1.42
N ALA A 42 -11.48 -15.76 -2.33
CA ALA A 42 -10.05 -15.45 -2.44
C ALA A 42 -9.74 -14.15 -3.23
N LEU A 43 -10.73 -13.60 -3.94
CA LEU A 43 -10.50 -12.49 -4.89
C LEU A 43 -9.99 -11.20 -4.22
N ASN A 44 -10.54 -10.82 -3.06
CA ASN A 44 -10.13 -9.58 -2.37
C ASN A 44 -8.66 -9.63 -1.93
N SER A 45 -8.21 -10.77 -1.42
CA SER A 45 -6.82 -11.00 -1.05
C SER A 45 -5.90 -10.95 -2.27
N ALA A 46 -6.35 -11.48 -3.41
CA ALA A 46 -5.60 -11.41 -4.66
C ALA A 46 -5.43 -9.96 -5.18
N ILE A 47 -6.48 -9.13 -5.10
CA ILE A 47 -6.40 -7.71 -5.50
C ILE A 47 -5.38 -6.95 -4.65
N ILE A 48 -5.43 -7.12 -3.33
CA ILE A 48 -4.45 -6.48 -2.42
C ILE A 48 -3.05 -6.98 -2.73
N TYR A 49 -2.88 -8.29 -2.94
CA TYR A 49 -1.59 -8.88 -3.29
C TYR A 49 -1.02 -8.29 -4.58
N LEU A 50 -1.82 -8.24 -5.65
CA LEU A 50 -1.41 -7.71 -6.95
C LEU A 50 -1.13 -6.21 -6.92
N ALA A 51 -1.85 -5.43 -6.10
CA ALA A 51 -1.59 -4.00 -5.93
C ALA A 51 -0.32 -3.75 -5.10
N PHE A 52 -0.10 -4.55 -4.05
CA PHE A 52 1.03 -4.39 -3.14
C PHE A 52 2.34 -4.87 -3.75
N ALA A 53 2.33 -6.00 -4.48
CA ALA A 53 3.53 -6.61 -5.05
C ALA A 53 4.42 -5.64 -5.87
N PRO A 54 3.92 -4.88 -6.86
CA PRO A 54 4.77 -3.98 -7.64
C PRO A 54 5.37 -2.86 -6.79
N LEU A 55 4.63 -2.32 -5.81
CA LEU A 55 5.12 -1.29 -4.90
C LEU A 55 6.21 -1.84 -3.98
N ALA A 56 6.02 -3.05 -3.45
CA ALA A 56 7.01 -3.71 -2.60
C ALA A 56 8.30 -4.03 -3.38
N ILE A 57 8.18 -4.54 -4.60
CA ILE A 57 9.32 -4.84 -5.48
C ILE A 57 10.09 -3.56 -5.81
N MET A 58 9.41 -2.52 -6.28
CA MET A 58 10.02 -1.23 -6.59
C MET A 58 10.70 -0.62 -5.35
N GLY A 59 10.03 -0.65 -4.20
CA GLY A 59 10.58 -0.13 -2.95
C GLY A 59 11.83 -0.89 -2.50
N PHE A 60 11.84 -2.22 -2.61
CA PHE A 60 13.00 -3.04 -2.26
C PHE A 60 14.19 -2.78 -3.20
N ILE A 61 13.96 -2.75 -4.51
CA ILE A 61 15.00 -2.47 -5.50
C ILE A 61 15.57 -1.07 -5.29
N GLY A 62 14.70 -0.06 -5.16
CA GLY A 62 15.12 1.32 -4.94
C GLY A 62 15.93 1.50 -3.66
N PHE A 63 15.51 0.87 -2.56
CA PHE A 63 16.25 0.90 -1.30
C PHE A 63 17.64 0.26 -1.42
N ARG A 64 17.74 -0.90 -2.09
CA ARG A 64 19.02 -1.58 -2.31
C ARG A 64 19.95 -0.78 -3.20
N TRP A 65 19.41 -0.18 -4.27
CA TRP A 65 20.19 0.68 -5.15
C TRP A 65 20.75 1.86 -4.36
N TRP A 66 19.89 2.61 -3.68
CA TRP A 66 20.32 3.80 -2.94
C TRP A 66 21.41 3.48 -1.92
N LYS A 67 21.28 2.38 -1.18
CA LYS A 67 22.32 1.94 -0.24
C LYS A 67 23.66 1.67 -0.92
N LYS A 68 23.65 1.05 -2.11
CA LYS A 68 24.87 0.80 -2.88
C LYS A 68 25.46 2.09 -3.44
N GLU A 69 24.62 3.00 -3.90
CA GLU A 69 25.04 4.31 -4.40
C GLU A 69 25.82 5.08 -3.33
N GLN A 70 25.34 5.11 -2.08
CA GLN A 70 26.05 5.76 -0.97
C GLN A 70 27.43 5.16 -0.73
N THR A 71 27.58 3.83 -0.87
CA THR A 71 28.91 3.19 -0.73
C THR A 71 29.85 3.50 -1.89
N ILE A 72 29.33 3.69 -3.10
CA ILE A 72 30.12 4.07 -4.27
C ILE A 72 30.58 5.52 -4.12
N ILE A 73 29.67 6.43 -3.82
CA ILE A 73 29.97 7.86 -3.61
C ILE A 73 31.05 8.03 -2.52
N ALA A 74 30.90 7.35 -1.38
CA ALA A 74 31.89 7.43 -0.30
C ALA A 74 33.29 6.90 -0.72
N ALA A 75 33.34 5.89 -1.59
CA ALA A 75 34.59 5.36 -2.12
C ALA A 75 35.22 6.31 -3.16
N GLU A 76 34.41 6.96 -4.00
CA GLU A 76 34.86 7.96 -4.97
C GLU A 76 35.43 9.20 -4.25
N GLU A 77 34.75 9.69 -3.21
CA GLU A 77 35.25 10.79 -2.37
C GLU A 77 36.58 10.44 -1.70
N ALA A 78 36.75 9.22 -1.20
CA ALA A 78 38.00 8.77 -0.58
C ALA A 78 39.17 8.65 -1.57
N ASN A 79 38.90 8.35 -2.85
CA ASN A 79 39.94 8.26 -3.89
C ASN A 79 40.35 9.62 -4.47
N ASN A 80 39.49 10.64 -4.33
CA ASN A 80 39.72 11.99 -4.84
C ASN A 80 40.39 12.94 -3.83
N ASN A 81 40.65 12.48 -2.59
CA ASN A 81 41.34 13.21 -1.52
C ASN A 81 42.75 12.63 -1.29
#